data_AF-A0A399YI85-F1
#
_entry.id   AF-A0A399YI85-F1
#
_cell.length_a   1.000
_cell.length_b   1.000
_cell.length_c   1.000
_cell.angle_alpha   90.00
_cell.angle_beta   90.00
_cell.angle_gamma   90.00
#
_symmetry.space_group_name_H-M   'P 1'
#
loop_
_entity.id
_entity.type
_entity.pdbx_description
1 polymer ?
#
loop_
_entity_poly.entity_id
_entity_poly.type
_entity_poly.pdbx_seq_one_letter_code
_entity_poly.pdbx_strand_id
1 'polypeptide(L)'
;MARAGGELVVGSAKTEQDVLDQAGDAEILWISWLSIVPRRVLEQLPDVRLVMRWGVGYDQIPVRDCTDLGIAVANAPAYGTDDVAEQAIALLVATARQVPWYHNQMVAGGWGLRQDRPIHRMKGRTLGVVGVGRIGSAAARRGIGLGMRVIGYDKYRPADELREMGVEPVGLDEVLPEVQAPLLGVCLGMQLLLERSEEDGGVETLGLVPGEVRAIPPSPTARVPHMGWNTLEDLVEDPLLRGIAAGERAYFVHSYAAPVGPTTLASTTHGSPFSAVVRSGLRWGAQFHPERSAAVGARLLRNFVEEVDR
;
A
#
# COMPACT_ATOMS: atom_id res chain seq x y z
N MET A 1 -31.81 -0.80 -18.91
CA MET A 1 -32.40 0.53 -19.20
C MET A 1 -33.54 0.41 -20.20
N ALA A 2 -33.30 0.09 -21.48
CA ALA A 2 -34.40 -0.04 -22.47
C ALA A 2 -35.56 -0.97 -22.07
N ARG A 3 -35.28 -2.14 -21.46
CA ARG A 3 -36.34 -3.05 -20.95
C ARG A 3 -37.07 -2.54 -19.70
N ALA A 4 -36.49 -1.59 -18.99
CA ALA A 4 -37.04 -0.97 -17.79
C ALA A 4 -37.66 0.41 -18.08
N GLY A 5 -37.75 0.82 -19.36
CA GLY A 5 -38.28 2.13 -19.77
C GLY A 5 -37.33 3.31 -19.52
N GLY A 6 -36.08 3.07 -19.14
CA GLY A 6 -35.09 4.12 -18.89
C GLY A 6 -34.13 4.35 -20.06
N GLU A 7 -33.63 5.57 -20.17
CA GLU A 7 -32.55 5.96 -21.08
C GLU A 7 -31.19 5.75 -20.42
N LEU A 8 -30.18 5.36 -21.21
CA LEU A 8 -28.80 5.29 -20.76
C LEU A 8 -27.98 6.30 -21.55
N VAL A 9 -27.52 7.35 -20.87
CA VAL A 9 -26.58 8.33 -21.42
C VAL A 9 -25.17 7.92 -20.99
N VAL A 10 -24.30 7.69 -21.97
CA VAL A 10 -22.89 7.36 -21.71
C VAL A 10 -22.04 8.60 -21.89
N GLY A 11 -21.49 9.10 -20.78
CA GLY A 11 -20.61 10.26 -20.73
C GLY A 11 -19.16 9.91 -20.39
N SER A 12 -18.28 10.92 -20.51
CA SER A 12 -16.88 10.84 -20.09
C SER A 12 -16.54 12.08 -19.27
N ALA A 13 -17.06 12.12 -18.05
CA ALA A 13 -16.81 13.20 -17.12
C ALA A 13 -15.42 13.09 -16.49
N LYS A 14 -14.64 14.17 -16.55
CA LYS A 14 -13.31 14.30 -15.96
C LYS A 14 -13.24 15.37 -14.88
N THR A 15 -14.21 16.28 -14.86
CA THR A 15 -14.35 17.35 -13.87
C THR A 15 -15.74 17.34 -13.24
N GLU A 16 -15.90 18.00 -12.09
CA GLU A 16 -17.20 18.17 -11.43
C GLU A 16 -18.21 18.88 -12.33
N GLN A 17 -17.74 19.86 -13.11
CA GLN A 17 -18.58 20.55 -14.08
C GLN A 17 -19.05 19.61 -15.19
N ASP A 18 -18.18 18.73 -15.68
CA ASP A 18 -18.57 17.73 -16.69
C ASP A 18 -19.70 16.84 -16.18
N VAL A 19 -19.69 16.50 -14.88
CA VAL A 19 -20.77 15.70 -14.27
C VAL A 19 -22.08 16.50 -14.27
N LEU A 20 -22.06 17.76 -13.84
CA LEU A 20 -23.25 18.61 -13.84
C LEU A 20 -23.81 18.81 -15.25
N ASP A 21 -22.94 19.06 -16.22
CA ASP A 21 -23.30 19.30 -17.63
C ASP A 21 -23.88 18.05 -18.30
N GLN A 22 -23.41 16.85 -17.90
CA GLN A 22 -23.81 15.57 -18.50
C GLN A 22 -24.92 14.85 -17.73
N ALA A 23 -25.12 15.14 -16.45
CA ALA A 23 -26.11 14.44 -15.62
C ALA A 23 -27.54 14.78 -16.00
N GLY A 24 -27.83 16.03 -16.41
CA GLY A 24 -29.19 16.44 -16.79
C GLY A 24 -30.21 16.13 -15.68
N ASP A 25 -31.29 15.44 -16.06
CA ASP A 25 -32.36 14.95 -15.18
C ASP A 25 -32.16 13.50 -14.71
N ALA A 26 -30.92 13.01 -14.71
CA ALA A 26 -30.62 11.62 -14.35
C ALA A 26 -31.05 11.28 -12.91
N GLU A 27 -31.84 10.23 -12.77
CA GLU A 27 -32.18 9.65 -11.46
C GLU A 27 -31.08 8.72 -10.91
N ILE A 28 -30.20 8.24 -11.80
CA ILE A 28 -29.14 7.28 -11.47
C ILE A 28 -27.80 7.78 -12.04
N LEU A 29 -26.82 7.98 -11.17
CA LEU A 29 -25.44 8.20 -11.57
C LEU A 29 -24.68 6.88 -11.55
N TRP A 30 -24.31 6.39 -12.73
CA TRP A 30 -23.51 5.17 -12.85
C TRP A 30 -22.03 5.52 -13.08
N ILE A 31 -21.22 5.36 -12.03
CA ILE A 31 -19.81 5.76 -12.01
C ILE A 31 -18.86 4.57 -12.16
N SER A 32 -17.67 4.85 -12.72
CA SER A 32 -16.59 3.87 -12.90
C SER A 32 -15.31 4.28 -12.14
N TRP A 33 -14.28 4.73 -12.87
CA TRP A 33 -12.89 4.89 -12.38
C TRP A 33 -12.58 6.24 -11.73
N LEU A 34 -13.33 7.29 -12.06
CA LEU A 34 -13.08 8.64 -11.55
C LEU A 34 -14.06 9.01 -10.43
N SER A 35 -13.50 9.56 -9.35
CA SER A 35 -14.19 10.06 -8.17
C SER A 35 -14.57 11.53 -8.38
N ILE A 36 -15.74 11.79 -8.94
CA ILE A 36 -16.13 13.17 -9.29
C ILE A 36 -17.56 13.47 -8.83
N VAL A 37 -17.91 13.02 -7.62
CA VAL A 37 -19.23 13.31 -7.07
C VAL A 37 -19.14 13.65 -5.58
N PRO A 38 -18.40 14.71 -5.20
CA PRO A 38 -18.44 15.21 -3.82
C PRO A 38 -19.84 15.74 -3.49
N ARG A 39 -20.13 15.92 -2.20
CA ARG A 39 -21.41 16.44 -1.71
C ARG A 39 -21.95 17.63 -2.50
N ARG A 40 -21.12 18.63 -2.77
CA ARG A 40 -21.50 19.86 -3.50
C ARG A 40 -22.01 19.60 -4.93
N VAL A 41 -21.61 18.50 -5.57
CA VAL A 41 -22.13 18.09 -6.88
C VAL A 41 -23.47 17.39 -6.70
N LEU A 42 -23.58 16.48 -5.71
CA LEU A 42 -24.82 15.78 -5.40
C LEU A 42 -25.98 16.74 -5.05
N GLU A 43 -25.69 17.80 -4.29
CA GLU A 43 -26.68 18.82 -3.90
C GLU A 43 -27.25 19.60 -5.09
N GLN A 44 -26.54 19.62 -6.23
CA GLN A 44 -26.99 20.27 -7.47
C GLN A 44 -27.72 19.32 -8.41
N LEU A 45 -27.86 18.04 -8.05
CA LEU A 45 -28.53 17.01 -8.84
C LEU A 45 -29.74 16.45 -8.07
N PRO A 46 -30.85 17.22 -7.97
CA PRO A 46 -31.96 16.95 -7.04
C PRO A 46 -32.75 15.68 -7.35
N ASP A 47 -32.68 15.20 -8.60
CA ASP A 47 -33.40 14.01 -9.06
C ASP A 47 -32.61 12.71 -8.86
N VAL A 48 -31.31 12.79 -8.57
CA VAL A 48 -30.49 11.62 -8.32
C VAL A 48 -30.96 10.91 -7.04
N ARG A 49 -31.35 9.64 -7.18
CA ARG A 49 -31.77 8.75 -6.09
C ARG A 49 -30.79 7.61 -5.86
N LEU A 50 -29.92 7.33 -6.83
CA LEU A 50 -28.96 6.22 -6.76
C LEU A 50 -27.61 6.62 -7.38
N VAL A 51 -26.54 6.36 -6.65
CA VAL A 51 -25.17 6.34 -7.18
C VAL A 51 -24.70 4.88 -7.24
N MET A 52 -24.43 4.39 -8.45
CA MET A 52 -24.00 3.01 -8.69
C MET A 52 -22.54 2.95 -9.15
N ARG A 53 -21.73 2.15 -8.47
CA ARG A 53 -20.36 1.84 -8.89
C ARG A 53 -20.36 0.61 -9.81
N TRP A 54 -19.80 0.74 -11.00
CA TRP A 54 -19.52 -0.42 -11.88
C TRP A 54 -18.33 -1.27 -11.40
N GLY A 55 -18.42 -1.93 -10.25
CA GLY A 55 -17.41 -2.86 -9.68
C GLY A 55 -17.32 -2.84 -8.15
N VAL A 56 -16.23 -3.35 -7.57
CA VAL A 56 -16.19 -3.75 -6.14
C VAL A 56 -15.92 -2.60 -5.18
N GLY A 57 -14.74 -1.97 -5.23
CA GLY A 57 -14.38 -0.87 -4.32
C GLY A 57 -15.21 0.38 -4.59
N TYR A 58 -15.66 1.03 -3.53
CA TYR A 58 -16.53 2.21 -3.54
C TYR A 58 -15.98 3.36 -2.68
N ASP A 59 -14.70 3.31 -2.31
CA ASP A 59 -14.00 4.32 -1.49
C ASP A 59 -14.10 5.74 -2.08
N GLN A 60 -14.34 5.83 -3.39
CA GLN A 60 -14.56 7.06 -4.12
C GLN A 60 -15.94 7.71 -3.90
N ILE A 61 -16.93 6.96 -3.43
CA ILE A 61 -18.29 7.45 -3.23
C ILE A 61 -18.38 8.00 -1.82
N PRO A 62 -18.81 9.25 -1.61
CA PRO A 62 -19.02 9.78 -0.27
C PRO A 62 -20.33 9.21 0.30
N VAL A 63 -20.31 7.93 0.71
CA VAL A 63 -21.50 7.17 1.14
C VAL A 63 -22.29 7.89 2.23
N ARG A 64 -21.60 8.57 3.16
CA ARG A 64 -22.25 9.36 4.21
C ARG A 64 -23.03 10.54 3.64
N ASP A 65 -22.42 11.31 2.74
CA ASP A 65 -23.10 12.44 2.09
C ASP A 65 -24.28 11.97 1.24
N CYS A 66 -24.13 10.85 0.51
CA CYS A 66 -25.26 10.24 -0.20
C CYS A 66 -26.39 9.87 0.76
N THR A 67 -26.07 9.25 1.90
CA THR A 67 -27.06 8.86 2.92
C THR A 67 -27.81 10.08 3.46
N ASP A 68 -27.10 11.16 3.79
CA ASP A 68 -27.69 12.41 4.30
C ASP A 68 -28.63 13.07 3.28
N LEU A 69 -28.32 12.93 2.00
CA LEU A 69 -29.12 13.45 0.88
C LEU A 69 -30.25 12.49 0.45
N GLY A 70 -30.41 11.33 1.11
CA GLY A 70 -31.41 10.32 0.75
C GLY A 70 -31.10 9.58 -0.55
N ILE A 71 -29.83 9.57 -0.97
CA ILE A 71 -29.34 8.94 -2.18
C ILE A 71 -28.79 7.54 -1.83
N ALA A 72 -29.35 6.50 -2.44
CA ALA A 72 -28.87 5.14 -2.28
C ALA A 72 -27.49 4.96 -2.95
N VAL A 73 -26.69 4.02 -2.43
CA VAL A 73 -25.42 3.62 -3.04
C VAL A 73 -25.42 2.13 -3.31
N ALA A 74 -25.00 1.74 -4.52
CA ALA A 74 -24.84 0.34 -4.90
C ALA A 74 -23.49 0.10 -5.58
N ASN A 75 -22.99 -1.12 -5.52
CA ASN A 75 -21.78 -1.57 -6.20
C ASN A 75 -22.01 -2.96 -6.82
N ALA A 76 -21.00 -3.49 -7.52
CA ALA A 76 -21.00 -4.87 -8.02
C ALA A 76 -19.97 -5.70 -7.22
N PRO A 77 -20.36 -6.26 -6.06
CA PRO A 77 -19.41 -6.72 -5.04
C PRO A 77 -18.69 -8.05 -5.35
N ALA A 78 -19.13 -8.80 -6.37
CA ALA A 78 -18.63 -10.16 -6.62
C ALA A 78 -18.01 -10.38 -8.01
N TYR A 79 -18.13 -9.43 -8.94
CA TYR A 79 -17.93 -9.70 -10.38
C TYR A 79 -16.52 -10.14 -10.80
N GLY A 80 -15.50 -9.88 -9.99
CA GLY A 80 -14.09 -10.17 -10.30
C GLY A 80 -13.35 -10.89 -9.19
N THR A 81 -14.07 -11.65 -8.35
CA THR A 81 -13.46 -12.28 -7.16
C THR A 81 -12.34 -13.25 -7.54
N ASP A 82 -12.62 -14.15 -8.48
CA ASP A 82 -11.66 -15.16 -8.92
C ASP A 82 -10.59 -14.54 -9.83
N ASP A 83 -10.93 -13.63 -10.73
CA ASP A 83 -9.99 -12.96 -11.63
C ASP A 83 -8.88 -12.24 -10.85
N VAL A 84 -9.26 -11.48 -9.80
CA VAL A 84 -8.29 -10.76 -8.96
C VAL A 84 -7.45 -11.74 -8.13
N ALA A 85 -8.06 -12.79 -7.58
CA ALA A 85 -7.34 -13.80 -6.82
C ALA A 85 -6.35 -14.60 -7.69
N GLU A 86 -6.72 -14.94 -8.92
CA GLU A 86 -5.87 -15.60 -9.90
C GLU A 86 -4.70 -14.71 -10.30
N GLN A 87 -4.96 -13.44 -10.58
CA GLN A 87 -3.91 -12.48 -10.90
C GLN A 87 -2.93 -12.30 -9.74
N ALA A 88 -3.41 -12.23 -8.50
CA ALA A 88 -2.55 -12.14 -7.32
C ALA A 88 -1.64 -13.36 -7.18
N ILE A 89 -2.18 -14.58 -7.35
CA ILE A 89 -1.39 -15.82 -7.33
C ILE A 89 -0.43 -15.91 -8.53
N ALA A 90 -0.85 -15.47 -9.71
CA ALA A 90 0.00 -15.44 -10.90
C ALA A 90 1.21 -14.53 -10.69
N LEU A 91 1.01 -13.33 -10.14
CA LEU A 91 2.09 -12.40 -9.79
C LEU A 91 3.01 -12.98 -8.70
N LEU A 92 2.44 -13.62 -7.68
CA LEU A 92 3.21 -14.30 -6.63
C LEU A 92 4.12 -15.39 -7.21
N VAL A 93 3.58 -16.24 -8.10
CA VAL A 93 4.38 -17.28 -8.75
C VAL A 93 5.40 -16.66 -9.72
N ALA A 94 5.02 -15.66 -10.51
CA ALA A 94 5.89 -15.00 -11.47
C ALA A 94 7.11 -14.37 -10.79
N THR A 95 6.90 -13.69 -9.66
CA THR A 95 7.98 -13.08 -8.85
C THR A 95 8.87 -14.14 -8.22
N ALA A 96 8.29 -15.13 -7.54
CA ALA A 96 9.05 -16.18 -6.88
C ALA A 96 9.83 -17.09 -7.85
N ARG A 97 9.34 -17.23 -9.09
CA ARG A 97 9.97 -18.00 -10.16
C ARG A 97 10.75 -17.14 -11.15
N GLN A 98 10.79 -15.82 -10.93
CA GLN A 98 11.48 -14.84 -11.76
C GLN A 98 11.10 -14.90 -13.25
N VAL A 99 9.84 -15.24 -13.54
CA VAL A 99 9.34 -15.44 -14.92
C VAL A 99 9.59 -14.21 -15.81
N PRO A 100 9.29 -12.97 -15.39
CA PRO A 100 9.52 -11.79 -16.22
C PRO A 100 11.00 -11.58 -16.56
N TRP A 101 11.91 -11.85 -15.60
CA TRP A 101 13.34 -11.71 -15.82
C TRP A 101 13.86 -12.71 -16.87
N TYR A 102 13.51 -13.99 -16.72
CA TYR A 102 13.91 -15.02 -17.68
C TYR A 102 13.32 -14.76 -19.07
N HIS A 103 12.07 -14.29 -19.14
CA HIS A 103 11.46 -13.87 -20.40
C HIS A 103 12.27 -12.75 -21.08
N ASN A 104 12.59 -11.67 -20.35
CA ASN A 104 13.34 -10.55 -20.90
C ASN A 104 14.75 -10.94 -21.34
N GLN A 105 15.43 -11.80 -20.59
CA GLN A 105 16.74 -12.35 -20.98
C GLN A 105 16.66 -13.12 -22.30
N MET A 106 15.65 -13.98 -22.46
CA MET A 106 15.46 -14.72 -23.71
C MET A 106 15.14 -13.80 -24.89
N VAL A 107 14.27 -12.80 -24.69
CA VAL A 107 13.93 -11.81 -25.72
C VAL A 107 15.17 -11.00 -26.15
N ALA A 108 16.08 -10.71 -25.22
CA ALA A 108 17.36 -10.04 -25.49
C ALA A 108 18.43 -10.97 -26.12
N GLY A 109 18.09 -12.22 -26.46
CA GLY A 109 19.02 -13.19 -27.03
C GLY A 109 19.97 -13.83 -26.01
N GLY A 110 19.73 -13.61 -24.71
CA GLY A 110 20.48 -14.21 -23.62
C GLY A 110 19.97 -15.60 -23.23
N TRP A 111 20.90 -16.45 -22.79
CA TRP A 111 20.59 -17.74 -22.18
C TRP A 111 21.49 -17.93 -20.96
N GLY A 112 21.00 -17.52 -19.79
CA GLY A 112 21.76 -17.52 -18.55
C GLY A 112 20.89 -17.83 -17.35
N LEU A 113 21.46 -18.55 -16.39
CA LEU A 113 20.85 -18.73 -15.08
C LEU A 113 21.18 -17.55 -14.20
N ARG A 114 20.17 -17.07 -13.47
CA ARG A 114 20.38 -16.05 -12.46
C ARG A 114 21.02 -16.69 -11.22
N GLN A 115 22.26 -16.33 -10.90
CA GLN A 115 23.01 -16.92 -9.78
C GLN A 115 22.93 -16.11 -8.49
N ASP A 116 22.67 -14.81 -8.58
CA ASP A 116 22.58 -13.87 -7.45
C ASP A 116 21.28 -14.01 -6.66
N ARG A 117 20.25 -14.66 -7.23
CA ARG A 117 18.93 -14.76 -6.58
C ARG A 117 18.27 -16.12 -6.79
N PRO A 118 17.87 -16.81 -5.70
CA PRO A 118 17.26 -18.13 -5.79
C PRO A 118 15.86 -18.10 -6.41
N ILE A 119 15.54 -19.15 -7.17
CA ILE A 119 14.18 -19.46 -7.59
C ILE A 119 13.46 -20.21 -6.46
N HIS A 120 12.30 -19.72 -6.05
CA HIS A 120 11.56 -20.29 -4.93
C HIS A 120 10.38 -21.16 -5.38
N ARG A 121 10.34 -22.40 -4.88
CA ARG A 121 9.14 -23.24 -4.94
C ARG A 121 8.07 -22.72 -3.98
N MET A 122 6.80 -22.80 -4.37
CA MET A 122 5.65 -22.39 -3.55
C MET A 122 5.36 -23.38 -2.42
N LYS A 123 5.29 -24.69 -2.74
CA LYS A 123 5.02 -25.73 -1.73
C LYS A 123 5.97 -25.61 -0.53
N GLY A 124 5.39 -25.52 0.66
CA GLY A 124 6.09 -25.38 1.94
C GLY A 124 6.42 -23.94 2.35
N ARG A 125 6.10 -22.93 1.54
CA ARG A 125 6.21 -21.51 1.89
C ARG A 125 4.95 -21.02 2.61
N THR A 126 5.07 -19.90 3.32
CA THR A 126 3.93 -19.20 3.93
C THR A 126 3.35 -18.18 2.94
N LEU A 127 2.02 -18.18 2.78
CA LEU A 127 1.24 -17.12 2.15
C LEU A 127 0.51 -16.35 3.25
N GLY A 128 0.83 -15.06 3.41
CA GLY A 128 0.09 -14.16 4.29
C GLY A 128 -1.04 -13.44 3.55
N VAL A 129 -2.26 -13.47 4.10
CA VAL A 129 -3.44 -12.82 3.53
C VAL A 129 -3.98 -11.77 4.51
N VAL A 130 -3.90 -10.49 4.13
CA VAL A 130 -4.49 -9.38 4.89
C VAL A 130 -5.83 -8.99 4.24
N GLY A 131 -6.92 -9.17 4.97
CA GLY A 131 -8.28 -9.09 4.48
C GLY A 131 -8.73 -10.42 3.87
N VAL A 132 -9.36 -11.28 4.67
CA VAL A 132 -9.85 -12.61 4.28
C VAL A 132 -11.30 -12.53 3.82
N GLY A 133 -11.62 -11.50 3.03
CA GLY A 133 -12.91 -11.32 2.36
C GLY A 133 -13.06 -12.26 1.15
N ARG A 134 -13.90 -11.88 0.18
CA ARG A 134 -14.16 -12.70 -1.03
C ARG A 134 -12.87 -13.02 -1.79
N ILE A 135 -12.09 -11.99 -2.14
CA ILE A 135 -10.84 -12.14 -2.90
C ILE A 135 -9.77 -12.82 -2.05
N GLY A 136 -9.58 -12.39 -0.80
CA GLY A 136 -8.59 -12.99 0.10
C GLY A 136 -8.83 -14.48 0.34
N SER A 137 -10.08 -14.89 0.55
CA SER A 137 -10.47 -16.30 0.67
C SER A 137 -10.21 -17.08 -0.62
N ALA A 138 -10.51 -16.49 -1.78
CA ALA A 138 -10.25 -17.11 -3.08
C ALA A 138 -8.75 -17.27 -3.37
N ALA A 139 -7.92 -16.32 -2.94
CA ALA A 139 -6.46 -16.40 -3.02
C ALA A 139 -5.89 -17.42 -2.03
N ALA A 140 -6.36 -17.42 -0.78
CA ALA A 140 -6.00 -18.40 0.25
C ALA A 140 -6.22 -19.83 -0.22
N ARG A 141 -7.41 -20.13 -0.77
CA ARG A 141 -7.74 -21.45 -1.32
C ARG A 141 -6.74 -21.90 -2.39
N ARG A 142 -6.31 -20.99 -3.27
CA ARG A 142 -5.31 -21.28 -4.31
C ARG A 142 -3.92 -21.50 -3.71
N GLY A 143 -3.53 -20.72 -2.71
CA GLY A 143 -2.29 -20.93 -1.93
C GLY A 143 -2.24 -22.31 -1.27
N ILE A 144 -3.34 -22.73 -0.64
CA ILE A 144 -3.50 -24.09 -0.09
C ILE A 144 -3.34 -25.13 -1.19
N GLY A 145 -3.98 -24.93 -2.35
CA GLY A 145 -3.85 -25.81 -3.52
C GLY A 145 -2.41 -25.91 -4.06
N LEU A 146 -1.61 -24.87 -3.92
CA LEU A 146 -0.17 -24.87 -4.25
C LEU A 146 0.71 -25.51 -3.16
N GLY A 147 0.11 -25.96 -2.05
CA GLY A 147 0.79 -26.57 -0.91
C GLY A 147 1.51 -25.58 -0.01
N MET A 148 1.04 -24.33 0.05
CA MET A 148 1.56 -23.31 0.96
C MET A 148 0.89 -23.43 2.34
N ARG A 149 1.60 -23.02 3.40
CA ARG A 149 0.98 -22.66 4.69
C ARG A 149 0.28 -21.33 4.50
N VAL A 150 -0.99 -21.20 4.86
CA VAL A 150 -1.72 -19.93 4.71
C VAL A 150 -2.04 -19.36 6.07
N ILE A 151 -1.52 -18.16 6.34
CA ILE A 151 -1.83 -17.36 7.52
C ILE A 151 -2.65 -16.15 7.09
N GLY A 152 -3.50 -15.61 7.97
CA GLY A 152 -4.27 -14.43 7.62
C GLY A 152 -4.83 -13.63 8.78
N TYR A 153 -5.10 -12.37 8.48
CA TYR A 153 -5.70 -11.41 9.38
C TYR A 153 -6.89 -10.75 8.69
N ASP A 154 -8.03 -10.68 9.38
CA ASP A 154 -9.17 -9.89 8.96
C ASP A 154 -9.76 -9.18 10.18
N LYS A 155 -9.99 -7.87 10.06
CA LYS A 155 -10.49 -7.05 11.17
C LYS A 155 -11.92 -7.42 11.57
N TYR A 156 -12.73 -7.90 10.64
CA TYR A 156 -14.17 -8.07 10.82
C TYR A 156 -14.60 -9.53 10.85
N ARG A 157 -13.76 -10.46 10.36
CA ARG A 157 -14.06 -11.89 10.39
C ARG A 157 -13.52 -12.56 11.65
N PRO A 158 -14.33 -13.36 12.36
CA PRO A 158 -13.87 -14.17 13.48
C PRO A 158 -12.77 -15.16 13.08
N ALA A 159 -11.86 -15.45 14.01
CA ALA A 159 -10.76 -16.39 13.81
C ALA A 159 -11.23 -17.80 13.41
N ASP A 160 -12.39 -18.25 13.92
CA ASP A 160 -12.92 -19.58 13.61
C ASP A 160 -13.35 -19.71 12.15
N GLU A 161 -13.93 -18.65 11.55
CA GLU A 161 -14.26 -18.64 10.12
C GLU A 161 -13.01 -18.75 9.25
N LEU A 162 -11.89 -18.13 9.66
CA LEU A 162 -10.62 -18.25 8.95
C LEU A 162 -10.10 -19.70 9.00
N ARG A 163 -10.17 -20.33 10.18
CA ARG A 163 -9.73 -21.74 10.36
C ARG A 163 -10.53 -22.69 9.49
N GLU A 164 -11.85 -22.50 9.39
CA GLU A 164 -12.73 -23.30 8.51
C GLU A 164 -12.33 -23.21 7.04
N MET A 165 -11.73 -22.10 6.61
CA MET A 165 -11.23 -21.90 5.25
C MET A 165 -9.81 -22.44 5.04
N GLY A 166 -9.20 -23.04 6.06
CA GLY A 166 -7.81 -23.49 6.04
C GLY A 166 -6.80 -22.35 6.18
N VAL A 167 -7.22 -21.20 6.68
CA VAL A 167 -6.37 -20.04 6.98
C VAL A 167 -6.07 -20.03 8.48
N GLU A 168 -4.79 -20.04 8.84
CA GLU A 168 -4.34 -19.90 10.22
C GLU A 168 -4.50 -18.43 10.65
N PRO A 169 -5.40 -18.10 11.60
CA PRO A 169 -5.65 -16.73 12.00
C PRO A 169 -4.49 -16.22 12.85
N VAL A 170 -3.97 -15.06 12.48
CA VAL A 170 -2.88 -14.36 13.17
C VAL A 170 -3.18 -12.86 13.21
N GLY A 171 -2.49 -12.12 14.07
CA GLY A 171 -2.51 -10.66 14.10
C GLY A 171 -1.87 -10.05 12.85
N LEU A 172 -2.23 -8.81 12.51
CA LEU A 172 -1.58 -8.09 11.40
C LEU A 172 -0.06 -7.96 11.62
N ASP A 173 0.31 -7.77 12.88
CA ASP A 173 1.66 -7.73 13.42
C ASP A 173 2.41 -9.06 13.32
N GLU A 174 1.70 -10.18 13.19
CA GLU A 174 2.27 -11.52 12.99
C GLU A 174 2.38 -11.90 11.51
N VAL A 175 1.54 -11.35 10.62
CA VAL A 175 1.62 -11.60 9.17
C VAL A 175 2.89 -10.99 8.56
N LEU A 176 3.21 -9.74 8.92
CA LEU A 176 4.29 -8.97 8.30
C LEU A 176 5.70 -9.57 8.53
N PRO A 177 6.04 -10.08 9.74
CA PRO A 177 7.32 -10.76 9.98
C PRO A 177 7.60 -11.95 9.07
N GLU A 178 6.55 -12.70 8.70
CA GLU A 178 6.64 -13.89 7.84
C GLU A 178 6.88 -13.56 6.36
N VAL A 179 6.77 -12.28 5.96
CA VAL A 179 6.94 -11.85 4.55
C VAL A 179 8.38 -12.05 4.10
N GLN A 180 8.61 -12.93 3.13
CA GLN A 180 9.95 -13.21 2.59
C GLN A 180 10.34 -12.29 1.42
N ALA A 181 9.51 -11.30 1.10
CA ALA A 181 9.81 -10.24 0.14
C ALA A 181 10.40 -9.01 0.84
N PRO A 182 11.11 -8.13 0.11
CA PRO A 182 11.45 -6.82 0.63
C PRO A 182 10.19 -6.06 1.07
N LEU A 183 10.25 -5.45 2.26
CA LEU A 183 9.18 -4.67 2.86
C LEU A 183 9.71 -3.24 3.07
N LEU A 184 9.02 -2.25 2.49
CA LEU A 184 9.34 -0.84 2.68
C LEU A 184 8.34 -0.20 3.65
N GLY A 185 8.81 0.20 4.83
CA GLY A 185 8.08 1.03 5.77
C GLY A 185 8.26 2.52 5.45
N VAL A 186 7.16 3.27 5.35
CA VAL A 186 7.19 4.72 5.11
C VAL A 186 6.65 5.47 6.33
N CYS A 187 7.40 6.44 6.84
CA CYS A 187 7.08 7.24 8.01
C CYS A 187 6.74 6.34 9.22
N LEU A 188 5.48 6.32 9.68
CA LEU A 188 5.02 5.39 10.73
C LEU A 188 5.31 3.92 10.36
N GLY A 189 5.22 3.56 9.08
CA GLY A 189 5.58 2.23 8.61
C GLY A 189 7.05 1.89 8.89
N MET A 190 7.98 2.85 8.75
CA MET A 190 9.38 2.64 9.16
C MET A 190 9.46 2.43 10.67
N GLN A 191 8.77 3.26 11.45
CA GLN A 191 8.76 3.19 12.92
C GLN A 191 8.24 1.84 13.42
N LEU A 192 7.17 1.31 12.82
CA LEU A 192 6.63 0.00 13.15
C LEU A 192 7.60 -1.15 12.84
N LEU A 193 8.55 -0.99 11.92
CA LEU A 193 9.55 -2.02 11.66
C LEU A 193 10.57 -2.15 12.80
N LEU A 194 10.76 -1.11 13.61
CA LEU A 194 11.72 -1.13 14.71
C LEU A 194 11.27 -2.07 15.85
N GLU A 195 12.05 -2.20 16.91
CA GLU A 195 11.73 -3.06 18.05
C GLU A 195 10.69 -2.42 18.96
N ARG A 196 10.78 -1.11 19.16
CA ARG A 196 9.94 -0.41 20.13
C ARG A 196 9.74 1.07 19.74
N SER A 197 8.61 1.65 20.16
CA SER A 197 8.38 3.11 20.11
C SER A 197 8.05 3.66 21.49
N GLU A 198 8.57 4.84 21.83
CA GLU A 198 8.19 5.61 23.02
C GLU A 198 6.77 6.21 22.95
N GLU A 199 6.11 6.12 21.80
CA GLU A 199 4.72 6.58 21.62
C GLU A 199 3.75 5.93 22.63
N ASP A 200 2.75 6.72 23.06
CA ASP A 200 1.71 6.30 24.00
C ASP A 200 2.22 5.67 25.31
N GLY A 201 3.38 6.10 25.79
CA GLY A 201 4.00 5.58 27.02
C GLY A 201 4.85 4.33 26.80
N GLY A 202 5.06 3.94 25.54
CA GLY A 202 5.96 2.87 25.16
C GLY A 202 5.24 1.62 24.68
N VAL A 203 5.49 1.21 23.45
CA VAL A 203 4.86 0.05 22.81
C VAL A 203 5.89 -0.78 22.04
N GLU A 204 5.78 -2.10 22.15
CA GLU A 204 6.54 -3.02 21.31
C GLU A 204 6.00 -2.97 19.88
N THR A 205 6.90 -2.94 18.90
CA THR A 205 6.55 -2.90 17.48
C THR A 205 6.93 -4.22 16.80
N LEU A 206 7.15 -4.26 15.48
CA LEU A 206 7.29 -5.54 14.76
C LEU A 206 8.63 -6.25 15.02
N GLY A 207 9.65 -5.56 15.55
CA GLY A 207 10.96 -6.15 15.86
C GLY A 207 11.74 -6.63 14.63
N LEU A 208 11.49 -6.02 13.47
CA LEU A 208 12.08 -6.44 12.19
C LEU A 208 13.39 -5.71 11.86
N VAL A 209 13.62 -4.56 12.50
CA VAL A 209 14.81 -3.73 12.40
C VAL A 209 15.25 -3.39 13.83
N PRO A 210 16.52 -3.64 14.21
CA PRO A 210 17.00 -3.23 15.53
C PRO A 210 16.87 -1.72 15.77
N GLY A 211 16.43 -1.33 16.97
CA GLY A 211 16.37 0.05 17.41
C GLY A 211 15.04 0.47 18.03
N GLU A 212 15.04 1.67 18.61
CA GLU A 212 13.92 2.23 19.36
C GLU A 212 13.58 3.62 18.82
N VAL A 213 12.31 3.86 18.55
CA VAL A 213 11.77 5.15 18.10
C VAL A 213 11.56 6.05 19.31
N ARG A 214 12.12 7.27 19.26
CA ARG A 214 12.14 8.21 20.39
C ARG A 214 11.46 9.52 20.08
N ALA A 215 10.90 10.16 21.09
CA ALA A 215 10.33 11.49 20.94
C ALA A 215 11.40 12.50 20.51
N ILE A 216 11.07 13.35 19.52
CA ILE A 216 11.95 14.47 19.18
C ILE A 216 11.76 15.54 20.25
N PRO A 217 12.82 15.94 20.97
CA PRO A 217 12.70 16.99 21.97
C PRO A 217 12.47 18.34 21.28
N PRO A 218 11.43 19.11 21.67
CA PRO A 218 11.23 20.45 21.14
C PRO A 218 12.39 21.36 21.56
N SER A 219 12.85 22.21 20.65
CA SER A 219 13.90 23.18 20.91
C SER A 219 13.61 24.51 20.18
N PRO A 220 14.32 25.60 20.50
CA PRO A 220 14.19 26.87 19.77
C PRO A 220 14.42 26.73 18.26
N THR A 221 15.17 25.71 17.82
CA THR A 221 15.49 25.44 16.41
C THR A 221 14.71 24.27 15.82
N ALA A 222 13.93 23.53 16.62
CA ALA A 222 13.20 22.34 16.22
C ALA A 222 11.76 22.35 16.76
N ARG A 223 10.81 22.73 15.91
CA ARG A 223 9.37 22.63 16.21
C ARG A 223 8.88 21.19 16.07
N VAL A 224 8.05 20.74 17.00
CA VAL A 224 7.44 19.40 17.03
C VAL A 224 5.91 19.57 17.05
N PRO A 225 5.13 18.86 16.21
CA PRO A 225 5.57 17.89 15.20
C PRO A 225 6.49 18.51 14.14
N HIS A 226 7.50 17.74 13.73
CA HIS A 226 8.37 18.10 12.62
C HIS A 226 7.55 17.98 11.34
N MET A 227 7.25 19.11 10.69
CA MET A 227 6.55 19.17 9.41
C MET A 227 7.32 20.07 8.45
N GLY A 228 8.00 19.47 7.48
CA GLY A 228 8.81 20.27 6.56
C GLY A 228 9.86 19.50 5.79
N TRP A 229 10.71 20.26 5.10
CA TRP A 229 11.79 19.75 4.27
C TRP A 229 13.12 19.82 5.00
N ASN A 230 13.77 18.67 5.22
CA ASN A 230 15.12 18.61 5.76
C ASN A 230 16.09 17.95 4.78
N THR A 231 17.37 18.22 5.00
CA THR A 231 18.47 17.77 4.15
C THR A 231 18.87 16.35 4.53
N LEU A 232 19.04 15.47 3.55
CA LEU A 232 19.61 14.15 3.74
C LEU A 232 21.13 14.27 3.89
N GLU A 233 21.65 13.63 4.94
CA GLU A 233 23.01 13.69 5.43
C GLU A 233 23.56 12.25 5.59
N ASP A 234 24.89 12.12 5.67
CA ASP A 234 25.58 10.85 5.98
C ASP A 234 25.09 9.62 5.21
N LEU A 235 24.92 9.75 3.88
CA LEU A 235 24.45 8.65 3.03
C LEU A 235 25.51 7.53 2.96
N VAL A 236 25.06 6.31 3.21
CA VAL A 236 25.81 5.07 3.00
C VAL A 236 25.54 4.57 1.57
N GLU A 237 26.54 3.96 0.95
CA GLU A 237 26.37 3.30 -0.34
C GLU A 237 25.41 2.11 -0.21
N ASP A 238 24.19 2.26 -0.73
CA ASP A 238 23.17 1.22 -0.75
C ASP A 238 22.34 1.32 -2.04
N PRO A 239 21.92 0.20 -2.64
CA PRO A 239 21.06 0.22 -3.82
C PRO A 239 19.77 1.04 -3.67
N LEU A 240 19.18 1.10 -2.48
CA LEU A 240 17.99 1.93 -2.20
C LEU A 240 18.26 3.43 -2.38
N LEU A 241 19.49 3.87 -2.11
CA LEU A 241 19.93 5.27 -2.21
C LEU A 241 20.59 5.59 -3.55
N ARG A 242 20.60 4.66 -4.52
CA ARG A 242 21.25 4.86 -5.82
C ARG A 242 20.80 6.17 -6.48
N GLY A 243 21.78 7.02 -6.78
CA GLY A 243 21.57 8.31 -7.43
C GLY A 243 21.05 9.41 -6.50
N ILE A 244 20.72 9.13 -5.24
CA ILE A 244 20.40 10.15 -4.23
C ILE A 244 21.70 10.67 -3.65
N ALA A 245 21.84 12.00 -3.57
CA ALA A 245 23.05 12.66 -3.08
C ALA A 245 22.83 13.31 -1.71
N ALA A 246 23.89 13.37 -0.92
CA ALA A 246 23.92 14.22 0.27
C ALA A 246 23.62 15.68 -0.11
N GLY A 247 22.85 16.38 0.71
CA GLY A 247 22.38 17.74 0.40
C GLY A 247 21.02 17.80 -0.30
N GLU A 248 20.54 16.69 -0.88
CA GLU A 248 19.16 16.64 -1.38
C GLU A 248 18.15 16.67 -0.21
N ARG A 249 16.96 17.23 -0.46
CA ARG A 249 15.96 17.45 0.59
C ARG A 249 14.78 16.49 0.45
N ALA A 250 14.26 16.04 1.58
CA ALA A 250 13.08 15.19 1.66
C ALA A 250 12.04 15.80 2.63
N TYR A 251 10.77 15.42 2.48
CA TYR A 251 9.65 15.96 3.24
C TYR A 251 9.22 15.03 4.37
N PHE A 252 9.18 15.56 5.59
CA PHE A 252 8.96 14.82 6.84
C PHE A 252 7.69 15.32 7.55
N VAL A 253 6.95 14.39 8.18
CA VAL A 253 5.82 14.68 9.07
C VAL A 253 5.80 13.66 10.22
N HIS A 254 6.40 14.01 11.36
CA HIS A 254 6.49 13.10 12.52
C HIS A 254 6.83 13.84 13.83
N SER A 255 6.53 13.23 14.97
CA SER A 255 6.96 13.73 16.30
C SER A 255 8.01 12.85 16.96
N TYR A 256 8.23 11.66 16.40
CA TYR A 256 9.15 10.65 16.89
C TYR A 256 10.08 10.22 15.77
N ALA A 257 11.29 9.77 16.09
CA ALA A 257 12.26 9.31 15.10
C ALA A 257 13.20 8.25 15.68
N ALA A 258 13.69 7.37 14.82
CA ALA A 258 14.75 6.43 15.18
C ALA A 258 16.11 7.16 15.26
N PRO A 259 16.88 7.03 16.34
CA PRO A 259 18.24 7.57 16.42
C PRO A 259 19.16 6.97 15.36
N VAL A 260 20.18 7.72 14.95
CA VAL A 260 21.22 7.21 14.05
C VAL A 260 21.90 6.00 14.68
N GLY A 261 22.04 4.93 13.90
CA GLY A 261 22.56 3.65 14.37
C GLY A 261 22.99 2.71 13.23
N PRO A 262 23.34 1.45 13.54
CA PRO A 262 23.95 0.52 12.58
C PRO A 262 23.12 0.19 11.33
N THR A 263 21.79 0.35 11.43
CA THR A 263 20.85 0.11 10.32
C THR A 263 20.62 1.35 9.47
N THR A 264 21.21 2.50 9.83
CA THR A 264 20.98 3.78 9.14
C THR A 264 21.73 3.82 7.82
N LEU A 265 20.98 4.09 6.74
CA LEU A 265 21.55 4.34 5.41
C LEU A 265 21.66 5.82 5.08
N ALA A 266 20.80 6.66 5.65
CA ALA A 266 20.90 8.11 5.53
C ALA A 266 20.37 8.75 6.81
N SER A 267 20.99 9.83 7.25
CA SER A 267 20.57 10.63 8.40
C SER A 267 19.94 11.94 7.96
N THR A 268 19.34 12.65 8.90
CA THR A 268 19.00 14.06 8.79
C THR A 268 18.94 14.67 10.19
N THR A 269 18.99 16.00 10.27
CA THR A 269 18.99 16.71 11.54
C THR A 269 17.74 17.59 11.69
N HIS A 270 16.98 17.42 12.78
CA HIS A 270 15.93 18.34 13.23
C HIS A 270 16.01 18.52 14.75
N GLY A 271 16.80 19.50 15.20
CA GLY A 271 17.18 19.65 16.61
C GLY A 271 18.24 18.64 17.05
N SER A 272 18.02 17.36 16.74
CA SER A 272 19.01 16.28 16.89
C SER A 272 19.06 15.39 15.63
N PRO A 273 20.19 14.70 15.36
CA PRO A 273 20.29 13.77 14.24
C PRO A 273 19.41 12.53 14.43
N PHE A 274 18.76 12.08 13.37
CA PHE A 274 17.98 10.85 13.34
C PHE A 274 18.09 10.14 11.98
N SER A 275 17.71 8.86 11.93
CA SER A 275 17.74 8.06 10.71
C SER A 275 16.62 8.49 9.76
N ALA A 276 17.01 9.01 8.59
CA ALA A 276 16.09 9.30 7.51
C ALA A 276 15.73 8.05 6.70
N VAL A 277 16.67 7.12 6.57
CA VAL A 277 16.51 5.83 5.89
C VAL A 277 17.20 4.74 6.69
N VAL A 278 16.55 3.57 6.83
CA VAL A 278 17.11 2.39 7.50
C VAL A 278 16.97 1.13 6.66
N ARG A 279 17.83 0.14 6.91
CA ARG A 279 17.73 -1.19 6.32
C ARG A 279 18.28 -2.28 7.24
N SER A 280 17.55 -3.38 7.32
CA SER A 280 17.97 -4.66 7.91
C SER A 280 17.52 -5.80 7.00
N GLY A 281 18.45 -6.37 6.22
CA GLY A 281 18.13 -7.43 5.25
C GLY A 281 17.06 -7.01 4.23
N LEU A 282 15.88 -7.64 4.34
CA LEU A 282 14.69 -7.38 3.50
C LEU A 282 13.74 -6.33 4.09
N ARG A 283 14.11 -5.66 5.20
CA ARG A 283 13.27 -4.70 5.92
C ARG A 283 13.86 -3.31 5.76
N TRP A 284 13.20 -2.49 4.95
CA TRP A 284 13.70 -1.21 4.47
C TRP A 284 12.76 -0.13 5.00
N GLY A 285 13.28 1.03 5.39
CA GLY A 285 12.48 2.09 5.98
C GLY A 285 12.90 3.46 5.50
N ALA A 286 11.94 4.36 5.28
CA ALA A 286 12.18 5.78 5.08
C ALA A 286 11.29 6.59 6.04
N GLN A 287 11.89 7.46 6.84
CA GLN A 287 11.17 8.28 7.83
C GLN A 287 10.44 9.45 7.15
N PHE A 288 10.98 9.95 6.04
CA PHE A 288 10.30 10.93 5.20
C PHE A 288 9.17 10.27 4.39
N HIS A 289 8.36 11.09 3.73
CA HIS A 289 7.29 10.67 2.82
C HIS A 289 7.80 10.70 1.37
N PRO A 290 8.22 9.57 0.76
CA PRO A 290 8.73 9.56 -0.61
C PRO A 290 7.69 10.12 -1.60
N GLU A 291 6.41 9.86 -1.37
CA GLU A 291 5.29 10.36 -2.17
C GLU A 291 5.15 11.89 -2.15
N ARG A 292 5.73 12.58 -1.15
CA ARG A 292 5.74 14.05 -1.04
C ARG A 292 7.13 14.66 -1.29
N SER A 293 8.15 13.83 -1.49
CA SER A 293 9.56 14.25 -1.56
C SER A 293 10.08 14.44 -2.99
N ALA A 294 9.18 14.74 -3.94
CA ALA A 294 9.50 15.05 -5.33
C ALA A 294 10.46 14.01 -5.98
N ALA A 295 11.52 14.48 -6.66
CA ALA A 295 12.46 13.63 -7.38
C ALA A 295 13.20 12.64 -6.46
N VAL A 296 13.56 13.06 -5.25
CA VAL A 296 14.25 12.21 -4.26
C VAL A 296 13.36 11.01 -3.89
N GLY A 297 12.11 11.29 -3.54
CA GLY A 297 11.17 10.25 -3.16
C GLY A 297 10.80 9.31 -4.32
N ALA A 298 10.58 9.85 -5.52
CA ALA A 298 10.34 9.04 -6.72
C ALA A 298 11.54 8.14 -7.06
N ARG A 299 12.77 8.63 -6.86
CA ARG A 299 14.00 7.85 -7.08
C ARG A 299 14.16 6.74 -6.03
N LEU A 300 13.92 7.02 -4.75
CA LEU A 300 13.94 5.99 -3.71
C LEU A 300 12.93 4.87 -4.00
N LEU A 301 11.69 5.22 -4.35
CA LEU A 301 10.65 4.23 -4.68
C LEU A 301 11.01 3.41 -5.93
N ARG A 302 11.56 4.04 -6.96
CA ARG A 302 12.08 3.35 -8.15
C ARG A 302 13.19 2.38 -7.77
N ASN A 303 14.17 2.81 -6.99
CA ASN A 303 15.27 1.97 -6.53
C ASN A 303 14.74 0.76 -5.75
N PHE A 304 13.75 0.95 -4.87
CA PHE A 304 13.11 -0.16 -4.17
C PHE A 304 12.49 -1.16 -5.14
N VAL A 305 11.69 -0.72 -6.10
CA VAL A 305 11.05 -1.60 -7.10
C VAL A 305 12.10 -2.31 -7.96
N GLU A 306 13.10 -1.60 -8.46
CA GLU A 306 14.17 -2.18 -9.28
C GLU A 306 14.98 -3.23 -8.51
N GLU A 307 15.25 -3.00 -7.22
CA GLU A 307 15.96 -3.97 -6.39
C GLU A 307 15.06 -5.15 -5.97
N VAL A 308 13.76 -4.93 -5.80
CA VAL A 308 12.79 -6.03 -5.62
C VAL A 308 12.72 -6.90 -6.88
N ASP A 309 12.78 -6.30 -8.06
CA ASP A 309 12.74 -6.97 -9.37
C ASP A 309 14.09 -7.61 -9.77
N ARG A 310 15.19 -7.12 -9.21
CA ARG A 310 16.49 -7.80 -9.24
C ARG A 310 16.44 -8.98 -8.28
#